data_AF-G7LBU2-F1
#
_entry.id   AF-G7LBU2-F1
#
_cell.length_a   1.000
_cell.length_b   1.000
_cell.length_c   1.000
_cell.angle_alpha   90.00
_cell.angle_beta   90.00
_cell.angle_gamma   90.00
#
_symmetry.space_group_name_H-M   'P 1'
#
loop_
_entity.id
_entity.type
_entity.pdbx_description
1 polymer ?
#
loop_
_entity_poly.entity_id
_entity_poly.type
_entity_poly.pdbx_seq_one_letter_code
_entity_poly.pdbx_strand_id
1 'polypeptide(L)'
;MEEYTERYAVVTGANKGIGFEIVKQLASAGIKVVLTARDEKRGLHALETLKASGLSDFVVFHQLDVADAASVASLAEFVKSRFGKLDILVNNAGIGGIEINDGDLYTKLIMTKGAALSDEESRRVITQTLESAKECIQINYYGAKRTFEYLLPLLQLSDSPRVVNVSSRAGTMESSTPCMEENQRDIGEVSTHKFKSLRSFQDVGMLLDLVNAIERSFEIPLLQLELSLSFP
;
A
#
# COMPACT_ATOMS: atom_id res chain seq x y z
N MET A 1 -20.98 28.54 8.82
CA MET A 1 -19.64 28.36 8.24
C MET A 1 -19.27 26.92 8.52
N GLU A 2 -19.12 26.08 7.49
CA GLU A 2 -18.60 24.72 7.71
C GLU A 2 -17.18 24.84 8.25
N GLU A 3 -16.97 24.30 9.45
CA GLU A 3 -15.66 24.19 10.07
C GLU A 3 -14.91 23.10 9.30
N TYR A 4 -13.96 23.50 8.44
CA TYR A 4 -13.13 22.54 7.71
C TYR A 4 -12.21 21.84 8.71
N THR A 5 -12.60 20.63 9.14
CA THR A 5 -11.76 19.80 10.00
C THR A 5 -10.55 19.32 9.21
N GLU A 6 -9.35 19.58 9.73
CA GLU A 6 -8.12 19.01 9.15
C GLU A 6 -8.23 17.47 9.09
N ARG A 7 -7.77 16.91 7.97
CA ARG A 7 -7.69 15.46 7.76
C ARG A 7 -6.25 15.00 7.79
N TYR A 8 -6.02 13.85 8.40
CA TYR A 8 -4.71 13.23 8.56
C TYR A 8 -4.66 11.86 7.87
N ALA A 9 -3.58 11.62 7.14
CA ALA A 9 -3.36 10.37 6.43
C ALA A 9 -2.01 9.74 6.81
N VAL A 10 -1.95 8.41 6.80
CA VAL A 10 -0.71 7.62 6.86
C VAL A 10 -0.61 6.80 5.58
N VAL A 11 0.54 6.86 4.91
CA VAL A 11 0.83 6.01 3.74
C VAL A 11 2.05 5.16 4.03
N THR A 12 1.89 3.84 3.99
CA THR A 12 2.98 2.90 4.25
C THR A 12 3.87 2.70 3.02
N GLY A 13 5.20 2.60 3.21
CA GLY A 13 6.13 2.33 2.10
C GLY A 13 6.15 3.41 1.01
N ALA A 14 6.11 4.68 1.41
CA ALA A 14 5.82 5.82 0.55
C ALA A 14 7.06 6.62 0.10
N ASN A 15 8.28 6.09 0.27
CA ASN A 15 9.49 6.79 -0.17
C ASN A 15 9.75 6.71 -1.70
N LYS A 16 8.95 5.94 -2.44
CA LYS A 16 9.05 5.78 -3.91
C LYS A 16 7.75 5.21 -4.49
N GLY A 17 7.68 5.16 -5.81
CA GLY A 17 6.62 4.46 -6.55
C GLY A 17 5.23 5.00 -6.23
N ILE A 18 4.24 4.10 -6.18
CA ILE A 18 2.83 4.44 -6.00
C ILE A 18 2.59 5.17 -4.66
N GLY A 19 3.18 4.68 -3.57
CA GLY A 19 3.04 5.32 -2.26
C GLY A 19 3.51 6.78 -2.22
N PHE A 20 4.61 7.10 -2.93
CA PHE A 20 5.09 8.48 -3.04
C PHE A 20 4.09 9.38 -3.76
N GLU A 21 3.53 8.91 -4.86
CA GLU A 21 2.55 9.67 -5.63
C GLU A 21 1.22 9.81 -4.87
N ILE A 22 0.81 8.80 -4.10
CA ILE A 22 -0.33 8.90 -3.18
C ILE A 22 -0.11 10.02 -2.16
N VAL A 23 1.07 10.08 -1.53
CA VAL A 23 1.39 11.17 -0.59
C VAL A 23 1.27 12.53 -1.28
N LYS A 24 1.85 12.66 -2.48
CA LYS A 24 1.82 13.90 -3.25
C LYS A 24 0.38 14.37 -3.52
N GLN A 25 -0.48 13.48 -4.00
CA GLN A 25 -1.85 13.83 -4.36
C GLN A 25 -2.72 14.16 -3.14
N LEU A 26 -2.60 13.38 -2.05
CA LEU A 26 -3.31 13.68 -0.81
C LEU A 26 -2.87 15.04 -0.24
N ALA A 27 -1.56 15.31 -0.23
CA ALA A 27 -1.02 16.59 0.21
C ALA A 27 -1.48 17.76 -0.67
N SER A 28 -1.50 17.60 -1.99
CA SER A 28 -2.05 18.60 -2.92
C SER A 28 -3.54 18.86 -2.71
N ALA A 29 -4.29 17.91 -2.17
CA ALA A 29 -5.69 18.06 -1.77
C ALA A 29 -5.87 18.68 -0.37
N GLY A 30 -4.79 19.15 0.27
CA GLY A 30 -4.81 19.81 1.57
C GLY A 30 -4.86 18.85 2.77
N ILE A 31 -4.61 17.56 2.56
CA ILE A 31 -4.56 16.55 3.64
C ILE A 31 -3.16 16.53 4.23
N LYS A 32 -3.05 16.48 5.56
CA LYS A 32 -1.74 16.29 6.22
C LYS A 32 -1.37 14.82 6.20
N VAL A 33 -0.26 14.49 5.56
CA VAL A 33 0.16 13.12 5.29
C VAL A 33 1.44 12.78 6.05
N VAL A 34 1.44 11.66 6.76
CA VAL A 34 2.63 10.99 7.26
C VAL A 34 3.16 10.09 6.16
N LEU A 35 4.22 10.56 5.49
CA LEU A 35 5.04 9.73 4.62
C LEU A 35 5.85 8.79 5.49
N THR A 36 5.78 7.49 5.21
CA THR A 36 6.57 6.51 5.94
C THR A 36 7.49 5.69 5.04
N ALA A 37 8.59 5.23 5.60
CA ALA A 37 9.57 4.41 4.91
C ALA A 37 10.32 3.52 5.90
N ARG A 38 10.70 2.31 5.47
CA ARG A 38 11.55 1.42 6.28
C ARG A 38 12.95 2.01 6.45
N ASP A 39 13.52 2.52 5.37
CA ASP A 39 14.83 3.18 5.38
C ASP A 39 14.67 4.69 5.60
N GLU A 40 15.21 5.18 6.70
CA GLU A 40 15.08 6.58 7.12
C GLU A 40 15.69 7.56 6.11
N LYS A 41 16.87 7.24 5.55
CA LYS A 41 17.54 8.13 4.59
C LYS A 41 16.72 8.31 3.32
N ARG A 42 16.17 7.22 2.78
CA ARG A 42 15.28 7.24 1.61
C ARG A 42 13.98 7.98 1.92
N GLY A 43 13.42 7.80 3.11
CA GLY A 43 12.22 8.50 3.56
C GLY A 43 12.42 10.01 3.66
N LEU A 44 13.51 10.45 4.29
CA LEU A 44 13.87 11.87 4.39
C LEU A 44 14.13 12.48 3.01
N HIS A 45 14.82 11.76 2.11
CA HIS A 45 15.02 12.23 0.74
C HIS A 45 13.69 12.43 -0.02
N ALA A 46 12.76 11.50 0.13
CA ALA A 46 11.42 11.62 -0.44
C ALA A 46 10.65 12.81 0.15
N LEU A 47 10.72 13.02 1.46
CA LEU A 47 10.13 14.19 2.13
C LEU A 47 10.67 15.50 1.54
N GLU A 48 11.99 15.64 1.41
CA GLU A 48 12.59 16.86 0.86
C GLU A 48 12.18 17.11 -0.60
N THR A 49 11.99 16.04 -1.38
CA THR A 49 11.46 16.13 -2.75
C THR A 49 10.04 16.71 -2.78
N LEU A 50 9.17 16.26 -1.87
CA LEU A 50 7.79 16.76 -1.76
C LEU A 50 7.75 18.20 -1.23
N LYS A 51 8.59 18.54 -0.26
CA LYS A 51 8.76 19.90 0.24
C LYS A 51 9.19 20.87 -0.87
N ALA A 52 10.18 20.48 -1.68
CA ALA A 52 10.62 21.25 -2.84
C ALA A 52 9.51 21.46 -3.89
N SER A 53 8.48 20.60 -3.88
CA SER A 53 7.29 20.72 -4.73
C SER A 53 6.18 21.58 -4.12
N GLY A 54 6.44 22.30 -3.02
CA GLY A 54 5.49 23.21 -2.37
C GLY A 54 4.54 22.54 -1.36
N LEU A 55 4.83 21.30 -0.94
CA LEU A 55 3.96 20.52 -0.04
C LEU A 55 4.46 20.48 1.42
N SER A 56 5.33 21.42 1.79
CA SER A 56 6.04 21.39 3.09
C SER A 56 5.14 21.41 4.32
N ASP A 57 4.00 22.10 4.26
CA ASP A 57 3.06 22.20 5.39
C ASP A 57 2.15 20.97 5.52
N PHE A 58 2.12 20.12 4.49
CA PHE A 58 1.22 18.99 4.38
C PHE A 58 1.91 17.64 4.57
N VAL A 59 3.24 17.55 4.49
CA VAL A 59 3.94 16.26 4.58
C VAL A 59 4.92 16.24 5.74
N VAL A 60 4.80 15.20 6.57
CA VAL A 60 5.78 14.88 7.61
C VAL A 60 6.30 13.47 7.40
N PHE A 61 7.51 13.18 7.89
CA PHE A 61 8.11 11.86 7.81
C PHE A 61 8.07 11.15 9.16
N HIS A 62 7.84 9.83 9.13
CA HIS A 62 8.11 8.92 10.24
C HIS A 62 8.65 7.59 9.71
N GLN A 63 9.67 7.02 10.35
CA GLN A 63 10.18 5.69 9.97
C GLN A 63 9.11 4.63 10.26
N LEU A 64 8.96 3.66 9.36
CA LEU A 64 8.05 2.52 9.55
C LEU A 64 8.59 1.28 8.84
N ASP A 65 8.87 0.24 9.62
CA ASP A 65 8.91 -1.13 9.14
C ASP A 65 7.63 -1.84 9.57
N VAL A 66 6.77 -2.15 8.60
CA VAL A 66 5.49 -2.82 8.87
C VAL A 66 5.67 -4.22 9.43
N ALA A 67 6.83 -4.87 9.24
CA ALA A 67 7.14 -6.18 9.79
C ALA A 67 7.57 -6.12 11.28
N ASP A 68 7.93 -4.95 11.79
CA ASP A 68 8.37 -4.74 13.18
C ASP A 68 7.27 -4.10 14.02
N ALA A 69 6.81 -4.82 15.05
CA ALA A 69 5.78 -4.33 15.96
C ALA A 69 6.20 -3.09 16.76
N ALA A 70 7.48 -2.96 17.11
CA ALA A 70 7.98 -1.78 17.83
C ALA A 70 7.95 -0.53 16.92
N SER A 71 8.32 -0.70 15.65
CA SER A 71 8.24 0.37 14.64
C SER A 71 6.79 0.83 14.41
N VAL A 72 5.84 -0.11 14.28
CA VAL A 72 4.40 0.21 14.14
C VAL A 72 3.85 0.90 15.41
N ALA A 73 4.24 0.44 16.60
CA ALA A 73 3.84 1.07 17.86
C ALA A 73 4.35 2.52 17.96
N SER A 74 5.60 2.75 17.57
CA SER A 74 6.21 4.08 17.53
C SER A 74 5.44 5.02 16.61
N LEU A 75 5.06 4.54 15.41
CA LEU A 75 4.23 5.31 14.49
C LEU A 75 2.87 5.67 15.09
N ALA A 76 2.18 4.72 15.73
CA ALA A 76 0.88 4.98 16.34
C ALA A 76 0.98 6.06 17.44
N GLU A 77 2.00 6.00 18.29
CA GLU A 77 2.21 7.01 19.32
C GLU A 77 2.58 8.38 18.72
N PHE A 78 3.36 8.41 17.64
CA PHE A 78 3.65 9.64 16.90
C PHE A 78 2.38 10.28 16.34
N VAL A 79 1.52 9.51 15.67
CA VAL A 79 0.26 10.02 15.09
C VAL A 79 -0.66 10.53 16.20
N LYS A 80 -0.78 9.76 17.29
CA LYS A 80 -1.56 10.16 18.46
C LYS A 80 -1.07 11.47 19.06
N SER A 81 0.22 11.56 19.36
CA SER A 81 0.83 12.73 19.99
C SER A 81 0.75 13.98 19.11
N ARG A 82 0.86 13.82 17.79
CA ARG A 82 0.93 14.95 16.86
C ARG A 82 -0.43 15.42 16.35
N PHE A 83 -1.37 14.50 16.15
CA PHE A 83 -2.65 14.78 15.47
C PHE A 83 -3.88 14.38 16.29
N GLY A 84 -3.74 13.50 17.29
CA GLY A 84 -4.84 13.05 18.15
C GLY A 84 -5.84 12.09 17.49
N LYS A 85 -5.87 12.01 16.15
CA LYS A 85 -6.72 11.10 15.36
C LYS A 85 -6.05 10.70 14.06
N LEU A 86 -6.66 9.77 13.33
CA LEU A 86 -6.28 9.43 11.95
C LEU A 86 -7.53 9.30 11.08
N ASP A 87 -7.55 9.87 9.89
CA ASP A 87 -8.71 9.80 8.99
C ASP A 87 -8.49 8.77 7.86
N ILE A 88 -7.24 8.64 7.36
CA ILE A 88 -6.93 7.78 6.22
C ILE A 88 -5.70 6.92 6.52
N LEU A 89 -5.83 5.61 6.37
CA LEU A 89 -4.70 4.68 6.31
C LEU A 89 -4.60 4.06 4.92
N VAL A 90 -3.43 4.20 4.30
CA VAL A 90 -3.12 3.51 3.04
C VAL A 90 -2.01 2.49 3.29
N ASN A 91 -2.40 1.22 3.31
CA ASN A 91 -1.49 0.08 3.36
C ASN A 91 -0.94 -0.18 1.95
N ASN A 92 0.18 0.48 1.63
CA ASN A 92 0.87 0.38 0.33
C ASN A 92 2.19 -0.40 0.42
N ALA A 93 2.82 -0.50 1.59
CA ALA A 93 4.05 -1.28 1.76
C ALA A 93 3.84 -2.73 1.32
N GLY A 94 4.65 -3.19 0.36
CA GLY A 94 4.57 -4.54 -0.17
C GLY A 94 5.82 -4.94 -0.96
N ILE A 95 6.06 -6.25 -1.04
CA ILE A 95 7.12 -6.87 -1.83
C ILE A 95 6.58 -8.01 -2.68
N GLY A 96 7.30 -8.37 -3.74
CA GLY A 96 6.92 -9.49 -4.63
C GLY A 96 7.24 -10.89 -4.09
N GLY A 97 8.04 -11.00 -3.02
CA GLY A 97 8.47 -12.28 -2.48
C GLY A 97 9.39 -13.09 -3.42
N ILE A 98 10.10 -12.38 -4.28
CA ILE A 98 10.98 -12.96 -5.30
C ILE A 98 12.38 -12.35 -5.22
N GLU A 99 13.36 -13.13 -5.62
CA GLU A 99 14.74 -12.72 -5.79
C GLU A 99 15.01 -12.52 -7.28
N ILE A 100 15.54 -11.35 -7.62
CA ILE A 100 15.82 -10.96 -9.00
C ILE A 100 17.31 -11.22 -9.25
N ASN A 101 17.61 -12.22 -10.07
CA ASN A 101 18.99 -12.59 -10.41
C ASN A 101 19.55 -11.75 -11.57
N ASP A 102 18.67 -11.22 -12.41
CA ASP A 102 19.01 -10.33 -13.53
C ASP A 102 17.95 -9.23 -13.67
N GLY A 103 18.33 -7.99 -13.32
CA GLY A 103 17.42 -6.84 -13.30
C GLY A 103 16.95 -6.37 -14.68
N ASP A 104 17.80 -6.53 -15.70
CA ASP A 104 17.50 -6.10 -17.07
C ASP A 104 16.51 -7.06 -17.72
N LEU A 105 16.74 -8.37 -17.54
CA LEU A 105 15.81 -9.39 -17.96
C LEU A 105 14.49 -9.35 -17.17
N TYR A 106 14.53 -9.03 -15.87
CA TYR A 106 13.32 -8.87 -15.06
C TYR A 106 12.45 -7.70 -15.54
N THR A 107 13.09 -6.58 -15.88
CA THR A 107 12.40 -5.43 -16.46
C THR A 107 11.75 -5.82 -17.79
N LYS A 108 12.50 -6.52 -18.66
CA LYS A 108 11.98 -7.03 -19.93
C LYS A 108 10.81 -8.01 -19.73
N LEU A 109 10.87 -8.88 -18.73
CA LEU A 109 9.82 -9.83 -18.38
C LEU A 109 8.52 -9.11 -17.98
N ILE A 110 8.60 -8.12 -17.09
CA ILE A 110 7.43 -7.32 -16.67
C ILE A 110 6.84 -6.57 -17.84
N MET A 111 7.66 -5.84 -18.60
CA MET A 111 7.21 -4.98 -19.68
C MET A 111 6.55 -5.77 -20.82
N THR A 112 7.02 -6.99 -21.06
CA THR A 112 6.49 -7.87 -22.10
C THR A 112 5.39 -8.82 -21.60
N LYS A 113 4.99 -8.73 -20.33
CA LYS A 113 4.05 -9.66 -19.69
C LYS A 113 4.44 -11.14 -19.86
N GLY A 114 5.73 -11.44 -19.86
CA GLY A 114 6.24 -12.79 -20.08
C GLY A 114 6.27 -13.28 -21.53
N ALA A 115 5.82 -12.48 -22.50
CA ALA A 115 5.72 -12.91 -23.90
C ALA A 115 7.08 -13.02 -24.63
N ALA A 116 8.17 -12.50 -24.05
CA ALA A 116 9.46 -12.35 -24.73
C ALA A 116 10.60 -13.21 -24.18
N LEU A 117 10.32 -14.15 -23.27
CA LEU A 117 11.34 -15.05 -22.69
C LEU A 117 10.84 -16.50 -22.73
N SER A 118 11.76 -17.43 -22.98
CA SER A 118 11.48 -18.86 -22.80
C SER A 118 11.22 -19.20 -21.33
N ASP A 119 10.56 -20.32 -21.06
CA ASP A 119 10.32 -20.82 -19.70
C ASP A 119 11.64 -21.01 -18.91
N GLU A 120 12.71 -21.38 -19.59
CA GLU A 120 14.03 -21.58 -18.98
C GLU A 120 14.71 -20.25 -18.64
N GLU A 121 14.61 -19.24 -19.50
CA GLU A 121 15.10 -17.88 -19.21
C GLU A 121 14.30 -17.26 -18.06
N SER A 122 12.97 -17.40 -18.07
CA SER A 122 12.10 -16.86 -17.02
C SER A 122 12.43 -17.43 -15.63
N ARG A 123 12.75 -18.74 -15.54
CA ARG A 123 13.19 -19.40 -14.30
C ARG A 123 14.59 -18.98 -13.82
N ARG A 124 15.45 -18.48 -14.71
CA ARG A 124 16.79 -18.01 -14.35
C ARG A 124 16.76 -16.57 -13.84
N VAL A 125 15.82 -15.77 -14.33
CA VAL A 125 15.66 -14.34 -13.98
C VAL A 125 15.10 -14.16 -12.58
N ILE A 126 14.16 -15.02 -12.18
CA ILE A 126 13.47 -14.93 -10.89
C ILE A 126 13.59 -16.24 -10.13
N THR A 127 14.07 -16.18 -8.90
CA THR A 127 13.98 -17.26 -7.92
C THR A 127 12.98 -16.91 -6.82
N GLN A 128 12.28 -17.92 -6.32
CA GLN A 128 11.43 -17.78 -5.14
C GLN A 128 11.94 -18.76 -4.09
N THR A 129 12.37 -18.23 -2.96
CA THR A 129 12.84 -19.02 -1.82
C THR A 129 11.74 -19.11 -0.77
N LEU A 130 11.84 -20.09 0.13
CA LEU A 130 10.93 -20.16 1.27
C LEU A 130 11.01 -18.88 2.13
N GLU A 131 12.22 -18.33 2.28
CA GLU A 131 12.44 -17.11 3.05
C GLU A 131 11.84 -15.88 2.35
N SER A 132 11.99 -15.73 1.03
CA SER A 132 11.36 -14.64 0.28
C SER A 132 9.82 -14.73 0.32
N ALA A 133 9.26 -15.95 0.27
CA ALA A 133 7.83 -16.18 0.42
C ALA A 133 7.33 -15.83 1.84
N LYS A 134 8.06 -16.23 2.89
CA LYS A 134 7.75 -15.84 4.27
C LYS A 134 7.79 -14.33 4.46
N GLU A 135 8.83 -13.66 3.97
CA GLU A 135 8.94 -12.20 4.05
C GLU A 135 7.77 -11.50 3.35
N CYS A 136 7.36 -12.00 2.19
CA CYS A 136 6.21 -11.48 1.44
C CYS A 136 4.92 -11.54 2.24
N ILE A 137 4.61 -12.68 2.86
CA ILE A 137 3.42 -12.84 3.70
C ILE A 137 3.53 -11.95 4.95
N GLN A 138 4.73 -11.84 5.54
CA GLN A 138 4.96 -10.99 6.72
C GLN A 138 4.74 -9.51 6.43
N ILE A 139 5.17 -9.02 5.27
CA ILE A 139 5.04 -7.61 4.90
C ILE A 139 3.64 -7.32 4.35
N ASN A 140 3.20 -8.04 3.31
CA ASN A 140 2.02 -7.69 2.55
C ASN A 140 0.72 -7.96 3.32
N TYR A 141 0.67 -9.05 4.09
CA TYR A 141 -0.52 -9.43 4.84
C TYR A 141 -0.41 -9.04 6.31
N TYR A 142 0.55 -9.62 7.05
CA TYR A 142 0.66 -9.38 8.48
C TYR A 142 1.09 -7.96 8.81
N GLY A 143 1.92 -7.33 7.97
CA GLY A 143 2.34 -5.95 8.12
C GLY A 143 1.17 -4.96 7.97
N ALA A 144 0.34 -5.15 6.93
CA ALA A 144 -0.88 -4.37 6.75
C ALA A 144 -1.87 -4.56 7.91
N LYS A 145 -2.13 -5.81 8.31
CA LYS A 145 -2.99 -6.14 9.47
C LYS A 145 -2.50 -5.49 10.75
N ARG A 146 -1.21 -5.63 11.07
CA ARG A 146 -0.58 -5.08 12.27
C ARG A 146 -0.67 -3.55 12.28
N THR A 147 -0.34 -2.91 11.16
CA THR A 147 -0.41 -1.45 11.03
C THR A 147 -1.84 -0.95 11.26
N PHE A 148 -2.81 -1.63 10.67
CA PHE A 148 -4.22 -1.36 10.87
C PHE A 148 -4.64 -1.51 12.34
N GLU A 149 -4.28 -2.61 13.01
CA GLU A 149 -4.65 -2.87 14.41
C GLU A 149 -4.11 -1.81 15.38
N TYR A 150 -2.87 -1.36 15.18
CA TYR A 150 -2.26 -0.32 16.03
C TYR A 150 -2.84 1.08 15.79
N LEU A 151 -3.30 1.37 14.57
CA LEU A 151 -3.88 2.67 14.21
C LEU A 151 -5.40 2.70 14.36
N LEU A 152 -6.06 1.55 14.55
CA LEU A 152 -7.52 1.44 14.70
C LEU A 152 -8.08 2.36 15.80
N PRO A 153 -7.48 2.48 17.01
CA PRO A 153 -7.99 3.40 18.02
C PRO A 153 -8.00 4.87 17.56
N LEU A 154 -7.06 5.27 16.69
CA LEU A 154 -6.99 6.63 16.14
C LEU A 154 -7.94 6.82 14.97
N LEU A 155 -8.15 5.78 14.15
CA LEU A 155 -9.14 5.77 13.07
C LEU A 155 -10.56 5.90 13.63
N GLN A 156 -10.86 5.27 14.77
CA GLN A 156 -12.17 5.38 15.43
C GLN A 156 -12.50 6.80 15.94
N LEU A 157 -11.50 7.70 16.02
CA LEU A 157 -11.70 9.10 16.40
C LEU A 157 -12.01 10.01 15.19
N SER A 158 -11.98 9.47 13.97
CA SER A 158 -12.40 10.19 12.76
C SER A 158 -13.91 10.06 12.55
N ASP A 159 -14.54 11.13 12.10
CA ASP A 159 -15.95 11.12 11.67
C ASP A 159 -16.14 10.39 10.32
N SER A 160 -15.06 10.13 9.58
CA SER A 160 -15.10 9.49 8.27
C SER A 160 -13.82 8.69 7.98
N PRO A 161 -13.54 7.62 8.76
CA PRO A 161 -12.33 6.83 8.59
C PRO A 161 -12.32 6.12 7.24
N ARG A 162 -11.13 6.01 6.65
CA ARG A 162 -10.87 5.28 5.39
C ARG A 162 -9.63 4.41 5.54
N VAL A 163 -9.74 3.15 5.14
CA VAL A 163 -8.61 2.23 5.02
C VAL A 163 -8.55 1.75 3.59
N VAL A 164 -7.37 1.87 2.98
CA VAL A 164 -7.11 1.45 1.61
C VAL A 164 -5.98 0.42 1.63
N ASN A 165 -6.23 -0.78 1.13
CA ASN A 165 -5.23 -1.81 0.97
C ASN A 165 -4.83 -1.88 -0.51
N VAL A 166 -3.56 -1.61 -0.81
CA VAL A 166 -3.06 -1.74 -2.18
C VAL A 166 -2.81 -3.22 -2.47
N SER A 167 -3.56 -3.78 -3.41
CA SER A 167 -3.51 -5.20 -3.80
C SER A 167 -3.04 -5.35 -5.25
N SER A 168 -3.09 -6.58 -5.77
CA SER A 168 -2.70 -6.94 -7.13
C SER A 168 -3.72 -7.88 -7.77
N ARG A 169 -3.81 -7.84 -9.10
CA ARG A 169 -4.62 -8.80 -9.89
C ARG A 169 -4.16 -10.25 -9.70
N ALA A 170 -2.93 -10.48 -9.26
CA ALA A 170 -2.46 -11.81 -8.87
C ALA A 170 -3.16 -12.37 -7.62
N GLY A 171 -3.91 -11.53 -6.87
CA GLY A 171 -4.71 -11.93 -5.72
C GLY A 171 -6.11 -12.44 -6.07
N THR A 172 -6.51 -12.43 -7.35
CA THR A 172 -7.82 -12.95 -7.77
C THR A 172 -7.87 -14.47 -7.62
N MET A 173 -8.96 -14.99 -7.05
CA MET A 173 -9.15 -16.43 -6.85
C MET A 173 -9.30 -17.24 -8.17
N GLU A 174 -9.42 -16.57 -9.32
CA GLU A 174 -9.68 -17.19 -10.63
C GLU A 174 -8.42 -17.54 -11.43
N SER A 175 -7.20 -17.25 -10.93
CA SER A 175 -5.96 -17.63 -11.62
C SER A 175 -5.50 -19.04 -11.24
N SER A 176 -6.27 -20.05 -11.63
CA SER A 176 -5.79 -21.43 -11.68
C SER A 176 -4.82 -21.58 -12.85
N THR A 177 -3.52 -21.40 -12.61
CA THR A 177 -2.50 -22.01 -13.47
C THR A 177 -2.51 -23.53 -13.21
N PRO A 178 -2.27 -24.38 -14.23
CA PRO A 178 -2.34 -25.85 -14.08
C PRO A 178 -1.38 -26.45 -13.03
N CYS A 179 -0.42 -25.67 -12.54
CA CYS A 179 0.62 -26.09 -11.61
C CYS A 179 0.14 -26.18 -10.14
N MET A 180 -1.08 -25.73 -9.82
CA MET A 180 -1.56 -25.57 -8.43
C MET A 180 -2.54 -26.65 -7.95
N GLU A 181 -2.92 -27.62 -8.80
CA GLU A 181 -3.95 -28.63 -8.44
C GLU A 181 -3.51 -29.62 -7.33
N GLU A 182 -2.21 -29.80 -7.07
CA GLU A 182 -1.75 -30.77 -6.07
C GLU A 182 -1.74 -30.28 -4.60
N ASN A 183 -1.75 -28.96 -4.35
CA ASN A 183 -1.56 -28.40 -3.00
C ASN A 183 -2.84 -27.85 -2.33
N GLN A 184 -4.03 -28.08 -2.91
CA GLN A 184 -5.30 -27.58 -2.37
C GLN A 184 -5.77 -28.22 -1.06
N ARG A 185 -5.01 -29.16 -0.47
CA ARG A 185 -5.41 -29.84 0.77
C ARG A 185 -5.05 -29.11 2.06
N ASP A 186 -4.14 -28.13 2.04
CA ASP A 186 -3.56 -27.56 3.28
C ASP A 186 -3.88 -26.08 3.56
N ILE A 187 -4.64 -25.40 2.70
CA ILE A 187 -5.06 -24.02 2.94
C ILE A 187 -6.44 -24.02 3.59
N GLY A 188 -6.45 -23.88 4.92
CA GLY A 188 -7.65 -23.73 5.72
C GLY A 188 -8.57 -22.64 5.18
N GLU A 189 -9.87 -22.92 5.25
CA GLU A 189 -11.01 -22.10 4.85
C GLU A 189 -10.82 -20.60 5.20
N VAL A 190 -10.54 -19.77 4.20
CA VAL A 190 -10.62 -18.31 4.34
C VAL A 190 -11.99 -17.86 3.88
N SER A 191 -12.89 -17.67 4.84
CA SER A 191 -14.30 -17.33 4.63
C SER A 191 -14.48 -16.04 3.84
N THR A 192 -15.06 -16.15 2.63
CA THR A 192 -15.52 -15.00 1.84
C THR A 192 -16.72 -14.35 2.51
N HIS A 193 -16.57 -13.11 2.99
CA HIS A 193 -17.71 -12.29 3.37
C HIS A 193 -17.86 -11.11 2.40
N LYS A 194 -18.95 -11.13 1.62
CA LYS A 194 -19.41 -9.98 0.83
C LYS A 194 -20.01 -8.94 1.78
N PHE A 195 -19.46 -7.73 1.83
CA PHE A 195 -20.06 -6.60 2.56
C PHE A 195 -20.31 -5.41 1.61
N LYS A 196 -21.58 -4.97 1.54
CA LYS A 196 -22.06 -3.69 0.99
C LYS A 196 -22.05 -2.67 2.17
N SER A 197 -21.81 -1.36 2.08
CA SER A 197 -22.35 -0.32 1.19
C SER A 197 -21.69 1.05 1.49
N LEU A 198 -21.67 1.93 0.48
CA LEU A 198 -21.27 3.37 0.45
C LEU A 198 -22.06 4.32 1.37
N ARG A 199 -21.44 5.44 1.78
CA ARG A 199 -22.10 6.72 2.11
C ARG A 199 -21.23 7.96 1.77
N SER A 200 -21.48 8.54 0.59
CA SER A 200 -21.27 9.93 0.12
C SER A 200 -20.59 9.98 -1.27
N PHE A 201 -21.19 10.74 -2.19
CA PHE A 201 -20.76 10.83 -3.60
C PHE A 201 -19.50 11.71 -3.82
N GLN A 202 -19.12 12.54 -2.84
CA GLN A 202 -17.95 13.43 -2.93
C GLN A 202 -16.63 12.75 -2.55
N ASP A 203 -16.66 11.77 -1.63
CA ASP A 203 -15.46 11.03 -1.20
C ASP A 203 -15.00 9.96 -2.20
N VAL A 204 -15.95 9.40 -2.98
CA VAL A 204 -15.65 8.46 -4.07
C VAL A 204 -14.92 9.17 -5.21
N GLY A 205 -15.27 10.43 -5.49
CA GLY A 205 -14.62 11.22 -6.54
C GLY A 205 -13.12 11.38 -6.30
N MET A 206 -12.73 11.78 -5.09
CA MET A 206 -11.31 12.02 -4.75
C MET A 206 -10.46 10.73 -4.79
N LEU A 207 -11.04 9.59 -4.40
CA LEU A 207 -10.39 8.28 -4.46
C LEU A 207 -10.34 7.71 -5.89
N LEU A 208 -11.40 7.93 -6.68
CA LEU A 208 -11.41 7.58 -8.10
C LEU A 208 -10.44 8.47 -8.88
N ASP A 209 -10.32 9.74 -8.52
CA ASP A 209 -9.34 10.67 -9.07
C ASP A 209 -7.91 10.27 -8.71
N LEU A 210 -7.68 9.79 -7.47
CA LEU A 210 -6.40 9.22 -7.04
C LEU A 210 -6.06 7.94 -7.84
N VAL A 211 -7.01 7.02 -7.98
CA VAL A 211 -6.86 5.81 -8.81
C VAL A 211 -6.58 6.18 -10.27
N ASN A 212 -7.38 7.07 -10.85
CA ASN A 212 -7.25 7.52 -12.24
C ASN A 212 -5.96 8.31 -12.48
N ALA A 213 -5.51 9.11 -11.51
CA ALA A 213 -4.25 9.84 -11.60
C ALA A 213 -3.05 8.89 -11.50
N ILE A 214 -3.10 7.88 -10.63
CA ILE A 214 -2.10 6.82 -10.56
C ILE A 214 -2.06 6.03 -11.88
N GLU A 215 -3.22 5.64 -12.44
CA GLU A 215 -3.29 4.95 -13.74
C GLU A 215 -2.71 5.79 -14.88
N ARG A 216 -2.99 7.10 -14.90
CA ARG A 216 -2.45 8.04 -15.91
C ARG A 216 -0.95 8.28 -15.77
N SER A 217 -0.42 8.28 -14.54
CA SER A 217 1.00 8.52 -14.28
C SER A 217 1.90 7.32 -14.60
N PHE A 218 1.35 6.11 -14.67
CA PHE A 218 2.15 4.89 -14.84
C PHE A 218 1.93 4.13 -16.15
N GLU A 219 0.98 4.49 -17.03
CA GLU A 219 0.69 3.80 -18.31
C GLU A 219 0.59 2.25 -18.21
N ILE A 220 0.27 1.72 -17.02
CA ILE A 220 0.30 0.28 -16.73
C ILE A 220 -1.09 -0.16 -16.22
N PRO A 221 -1.82 -1.02 -16.96
CA PRO A 221 -3.19 -1.46 -16.60
C PRO A 221 -3.22 -2.60 -15.57
N LEU A 222 -2.22 -2.74 -14.69
CA LEU A 222 -2.03 -3.92 -13.83
C LEU A 222 -2.47 -3.78 -12.37
N LEU A 223 -2.82 -2.57 -11.90
CA LEU A 223 -3.13 -2.34 -10.49
C LEU A 223 -4.63 -2.14 -10.27
N GLN A 224 -5.29 -3.11 -9.62
CA GLN A 224 -6.58 -2.88 -8.98
C GLN A 224 -6.33 -2.38 -7.56
N LEU A 225 -6.69 -1.12 -7.29
CA LEU A 225 -6.90 -0.61 -5.94
C LEU A 225 -8.24 -1.15 -5.44
N GLU A 226 -8.22 -2.19 -4.61
CA GLU A 226 -9.43 -2.66 -3.94
C GLU A 226 -9.71 -1.80 -2.70
N LEU A 227 -10.78 -1.02 -2.76
CA LEU A 227 -11.33 -0.28 -1.63
C LEU A 227 -12.07 -1.23 -0.69
N SER A 228 -11.36 -1.81 0.30
CA SER A 228 -12.00 -2.53 1.40
C SER A 228 -12.44 -1.53 2.48
N LEU A 229 -13.66 -1.01 2.38
CA LEU A 229 -14.29 -0.27 3.48
C LEU A 229 -14.93 -1.26 4.47
N SER A 230 -14.46 -1.25 5.70
CA SER A 230 -15.11 -1.91 6.83
C SER A 230 -15.06 -0.98 8.03
N PHE A 231 -16.21 -0.67 8.64
CA PHE A 231 -16.52 -0.74 10.08
C PHE A 231 -18.05 -0.55 10.27
N PRO A 232 -18.65 -1.08 11.36
CA PRO A 232 -20.08 -1.41 11.48
C PRO A 232 -21.07 -0.26 11.33
#